data_AF-A0A395I027-F1
#
_entry.id   AF-A0A395I027-F1
#
_cell.length_a   1.000
_cell.length_b   1.000
_cell.length_c   1.000
_cell.angle_alpha   90.00
_cell.angle_beta   90.00
_cell.angle_gamma   90.00
#
_symmetry.space_group_name_H-M   'P 1'
#
loop_
_entity.id
_entity.type
_entity.pdbx_description
1 polymer ?
#
loop_
_entity_poly.entity_id
_entity_poly.type
_entity_poly.pdbx_seq_one_letter_code
_entity_poly.pdbx_strand_id
1 'polypeptide(L)'
;MHELTTIKPVFAILGSGAGALGRQPPVPSAAYGASKSIIPWYGVRINAEDEWLNTFVIDPGWVQIDMGNGAAKGWGLESAPDTIEKSTSGIFELIITGTKEKIAYI
;
A
#
# COMPACT_ATOMS: atom_id res chain seq x y z
N MET A 1 -32.48 -14.69 -4.27
CA MET A 1 -31.94 -14.44 -2.91
C MET A 1 -30.44 -14.68 -3.00
N HIS A 2 -29.64 -13.63 -3.21
CA HIS A 2 -28.19 -13.77 -3.16
C HIS A 2 -27.81 -13.99 -1.70
N GLU A 3 -27.12 -15.09 -1.39
CA GLU A 3 -26.54 -15.31 -0.07
C GLU A 3 -25.64 -14.12 0.26
N LEU A 4 -25.92 -13.45 1.39
CA LEU A 4 -25.03 -12.43 1.93
C LEU A 4 -23.74 -13.15 2.31
N THR A 5 -22.65 -12.87 1.58
CA THR A 5 -21.34 -13.41 1.91
C THR A 5 -20.98 -12.97 3.33
N THR A 6 -20.62 -13.93 4.20
CA THR A 6 -20.14 -13.66 5.57
C THR A 6 -18.78 -12.95 5.62
N ILE A 7 -18.17 -12.72 4.46
CA ILE A 7 -16.90 -12.02 4.29
C ILE A 7 -17.18 -10.52 4.20
N LYS A 8 -16.65 -9.75 5.16
CA LYS A 8 -16.69 -8.29 5.10
C LYS A 8 -15.95 -7.80 3.84
N PRO A 9 -16.49 -6.83 3.08
CA PRO A 9 -15.81 -6.26 1.92
C PRO A 9 -14.44 -5.68 2.30
N VAL A 10 -13.54 -5.59 1.32
CA VAL A 10 -12.18 -5.07 1.48
C VAL A 10 -12.01 -3.80 0.66
N PHE A 11 -11.56 -2.72 1.30
CA PHE A 11 -11.06 -1.52 0.66
C PHE A 11 -9.55 -1.39 0.93
N ALA A 12 -8.75 -1.82 -0.03
CA ALA A 12 -7.29 -1.77 0.06
C ALA A 12 -6.75 -0.51 -0.65
N ILE A 13 -6.08 0.36 0.09
CA ILE A 13 -5.56 1.63 -0.43
C ILE A 13 -4.06 1.48 -0.73
N LEU A 14 -3.61 1.83 -1.93
CA LEU A 14 -2.18 1.82 -2.26
C LEU A 14 -1.45 3.03 -1.67
N GLY A 15 -0.76 2.78 -0.56
CA GLY A 15 0.20 3.68 0.06
C GLY A 15 1.56 3.63 -0.64
N SER A 16 2.59 4.07 0.09
CA SER A 16 3.99 3.93 -0.29
C SER A 16 4.87 4.27 0.91
N GLY A 17 5.98 3.55 1.09
CA GLY A 17 7.01 3.89 2.07
C GLY A 17 7.58 5.31 1.89
N ALA A 18 7.47 5.90 0.70
CA ALA A 18 7.84 7.30 0.46
C ALA A 18 7.00 8.30 1.28
N GLY A 19 5.78 7.93 1.68
CA GLY A 19 4.91 8.73 2.55
C GLY A 19 5.15 8.54 4.04
N ALA A 20 6.09 7.68 4.44
CA ALA A 20 6.34 7.40 5.86
C ALA A 20 6.96 8.61 6.56
N LEU A 21 6.31 9.12 7.61
CA LEU A 21 6.80 10.30 8.33
C LEU A 21 8.08 10.05 9.13
N GLY A 22 8.24 8.85 9.70
CA GLY A 22 9.39 8.49 10.55
C GLY A 22 10.54 7.77 9.84
N ARG A 23 10.37 7.36 8.58
CA ARG A 23 11.37 6.59 7.81
C ARG A 23 11.38 7.02 6.34
N GLN A 24 11.52 8.32 6.10
CA GLN A 24 11.55 8.87 4.75
C GLN A 24 12.80 8.36 4.00
N PRO A 25 12.66 7.92 2.74
CA PRO A 25 13.81 7.47 1.96
C PRO A 25 14.73 8.66 1.64
N PRO A 26 16.06 8.49 1.63
CA PRO A 26 17.02 9.57 1.39
C PRO A 26 17.13 9.93 -0.10
N VAL A 27 16.00 10.23 -0.74
CA VAL A 27 15.88 10.49 -2.18
C VAL A 27 14.90 11.65 -2.43
N PRO A 28 15.06 12.41 -3.54
CA PRO A 28 14.11 13.46 -3.91
C PRO A 28 12.69 12.89 -4.11
N SER A 29 11.77 13.24 -3.21
CA SER A 29 10.38 12.76 -3.24
C SER A 29 9.38 13.80 -2.70
N ALA A 30 9.73 15.09 -2.75
CA ALA A 30 8.96 16.14 -2.07
C ALA A 30 7.46 16.14 -2.45
N ALA A 31 7.13 16.03 -3.74
CA ALA A 31 5.73 15.96 -4.17
C ALA A 31 5.09 14.59 -3.92
N TYR A 32 5.78 13.51 -4.33
CA TYR A 32 5.24 12.15 -4.24
C TYR A 32 5.09 11.68 -2.79
N GLY A 33 6.16 11.75 -1.99
CA GLY A 33 6.15 11.41 -0.57
C GLY A 33 5.12 12.21 0.23
N ALA A 34 5.05 13.54 0.04
CA ALA A 34 4.05 14.36 0.71
C ALA A 34 2.61 13.92 0.35
N SER A 35 2.33 13.68 -0.94
CA SER A 35 0.99 13.22 -1.37
C SER A 35 0.62 11.85 -0.82
N LYS A 36 1.60 10.97 -0.57
CA LYS A 36 1.38 9.63 0.00
C LYS A 36 1.28 9.63 1.53
N SER A 37 1.75 10.69 2.21
CA SER A 37 1.77 10.76 3.68
C SER A 37 0.40 10.79 4.35
N ILE A 38 -0.63 11.26 3.64
CA ILE A 38 -2.00 11.32 4.17
C ILE A 38 -2.72 9.96 4.13
N ILE A 39 -2.24 9.02 3.31
CA ILE A 39 -2.92 7.73 3.09
C ILE A 39 -2.99 6.88 4.37
N PRO A 40 -1.89 6.71 5.14
CA PRO A 40 -1.95 6.00 6.43
C PRO A 40 -3.01 6.57 7.38
N TRP A 41 -3.17 7.89 7.43
CA TRP A 41 -4.18 8.53 8.27
C TRP A 41 -5.60 8.10 7.89
N TYR A 42 -5.96 8.23 6.60
CA TYR A 42 -7.28 7.80 6.12
C TYR A 42 -7.49 6.29 6.27
N GLY A 43 -6.48 5.48 5.98
CA GLY A 43 -6.57 4.03 6.15
C GLY A 43 -6.95 3.64 7.58
N VAL A 44 -6.32 4.27 8.59
CA VAL A 44 -6.64 4.04 10.00
C VAL A 44 -8.04 4.55 10.33
N ARG A 45 -8.43 5.76 9.91
CA ARG A 45 -9.75 6.33 10.23
C ARG A 45 -10.90 5.54 9.63
N ILE A 46 -10.83 5.23 8.33
CA ILE A 46 -11.85 4.41 7.65
C ILE A 46 -11.91 3.03 8.30
N ASN A 47 -10.76 2.41 8.59
CA ASN A 47 -10.77 1.12 9.25
C ASN A 47 -11.33 1.15 10.68
N ALA A 48 -11.22 2.27 11.41
CA ALA A 48 -11.78 2.39 12.75
C ALA A 48 -13.28 2.75 12.74
N GLU A 49 -13.72 3.57 11.79
CA GLU A 49 -15.06 4.14 11.74
C GLU A 49 -16.08 3.23 11.03
N ASP A 50 -15.66 2.47 10.02
CA ASP A 50 -16.56 1.58 9.24
C ASP A 50 -16.44 0.11 9.68
N GLU A 51 -17.22 -0.29 10.70
CA GLU A 51 -17.19 -1.66 11.26
C GLU A 51 -17.47 -2.77 10.23
N TRP A 52 -18.24 -2.43 9.19
CA TRP A 52 -18.68 -3.33 8.12
C TRP A 52 -17.60 -3.57 7.04
N LEU A 53 -16.52 -2.79 7.01
CA LEU A 53 -15.57 -2.75 5.90
C LEU A 53 -14.12 -3.01 6.35
N ASN A 54 -13.45 -4.06 5.89
CA ASN A 54 -12.01 -4.20 6.10
C ASN A 54 -11.26 -3.12 5.31
N THR A 55 -10.48 -2.26 5.97
CA THR A 55 -9.66 -1.25 5.29
C THR A 55 -8.22 -1.31 5.78
N PHE A 56 -7.28 -1.30 4.84
CA PHE A 56 -5.86 -1.25 5.17
C PHE A 56 -5.06 -0.62 4.03
N VAL A 57 -3.88 -0.11 4.39
CA VAL A 57 -2.94 0.49 3.45
C VAL A 57 -1.94 -0.57 3.03
N ILE A 58 -1.76 -0.74 1.73
CA ILE A 58 -0.75 -1.63 1.15
C ILE A 58 0.38 -0.78 0.57
N ASP A 59 1.61 -1.09 0.95
CA ASP A 59 2.80 -0.63 0.22
C ASP A 59 3.14 -1.69 -0.84
N PRO A 60 3.06 -1.38 -2.15
CA PRO A 60 3.39 -2.33 -3.21
C PRO A 60 4.89 -2.63 -3.30
N GLY A 61 5.74 -1.91 -2.56
CA GLY A 61 7.19 -1.96 -2.69
C GLY A 61 7.71 -1.05 -3.81
N TRP A 62 9.00 -1.19 -4.13
CA TRP A 62 9.62 -0.46 -5.23
C TRP A 62 9.72 -1.36 -6.45
N VAL A 63 8.68 -1.29 -7.27
CA VAL A 63 8.37 -2.29 -8.31
C VAL A 63 8.98 -1.94 -9.66
N GLN A 64 9.40 -2.95 -10.43
CA GLN A 64 9.94 -2.87 -11.80
C GLN A 64 8.91 -2.49 -12.88
N ILE A 65 8.07 -1.50 -12.59
CA ILE A 65 7.18 -0.83 -13.55
C ILE A 65 7.85 0.45 -14.08
N ASP A 66 7.25 1.08 -15.09
CA ASP A 66 7.78 2.32 -15.70
C ASP A 66 8.14 3.39 -14.66
N MET A 67 7.25 3.66 -13.71
CA MET A 67 7.48 4.65 -12.65
C MET A 67 8.63 4.25 -11.72
N GLY A 68 8.70 2.98 -11.29
CA GLY A 68 9.73 2.52 -10.36
C GLY A 68 11.11 2.46 -11.00
N ASN A 69 11.20 1.92 -12.22
CA ASN A 69 12.45 1.91 -13.00
C ASN A 69 12.86 3.32 -13.44
N GLY A 70 11.90 4.21 -13.72
CA GLY A 70 12.16 5.62 -13.99
C GLY A 70 12.83 6.31 -12.81
N ALA A 71 12.31 6.10 -11.59
CA ALA A 71 12.93 6.60 -10.37
C ALA A 71 14.33 5.99 -10.14
N ALA A 72 14.48 4.66 -10.34
CA ALA A 72 15.76 3.96 -10.19
C ALA A 72 16.85 4.56 -11.08
N LYS A 73 16.55 4.75 -12.37
CA LYS A 73 17.46 5.38 -13.33
C LYS A 73 17.80 6.82 -12.93
N GLY A 74 16.80 7.58 -12.48
CA GLY A 74 16.99 8.93 -11.95
C GLY A 74 17.94 9.00 -10.74
N TRP A 75 18.07 7.90 -10.00
CA TRP A 75 18.96 7.78 -8.84
C TRP A 75 20.22 6.94 -9.13
N GLY A 76 20.51 6.64 -10.40
CA GLY A 76 21.74 5.94 -10.80
C GLY A 76 21.71 4.42 -10.64
N LEU A 77 20.52 3.83 -10.51
CA LEU A 77 20.31 2.39 -10.43
C LEU A 77 19.77 1.83 -11.75
N GLU A 78 20.03 0.56 -12.02
CA GLU A 78 19.57 -0.11 -13.24
C GLU A 78 18.04 -0.28 -13.26
N SER A 79 17.49 -0.74 -12.16
CA SER A 79 16.07 -1.05 -12.01
C SER A 79 15.62 -0.97 -10.54
N ALA A 80 14.31 -0.96 -10.34
CA ALA A 80 13.73 -1.12 -9.03
C ALA A 80 13.96 -2.57 -8.50
N PRO A 81 14.04 -2.78 -7.18
CA PRO A 81 14.42 -4.06 -6.60
C PRO A 81 13.30 -5.12 -6.62
N ASP A 82 12.03 -4.73 -6.63
CA ASP A 82 10.90 -5.68 -6.54
C ASP A 82 10.34 -6.02 -7.92
N THR A 83 10.17 -7.30 -8.22
CA THR A 83 9.51 -7.74 -9.46
C THR A 83 8.00 -7.47 -9.42
N ILE A 84 7.38 -7.40 -10.59
CA ILE A 84 5.92 -7.24 -10.72
C ILE A 84 5.20 -8.42 -10.06
N GLU A 85 5.70 -9.64 -10.24
CA GLU A 85 5.13 -10.87 -9.68
C GLU A 85 5.19 -10.83 -8.15
N LYS A 86 6.33 -10.48 -7.55
CA LYS A 86 6.47 -10.37 -6.10
C LYS A 86 5.47 -9.36 -5.52
N SER A 87 5.35 -8.19 -6.15
CA SER A 87 4.42 -7.15 -5.71
C SER A 87 2.96 -7.60 -5.83
N THR A 88 2.56 -8.10 -7.00
CA THR A 88 1.17 -8.49 -7.27
C THR A 88 0.72 -9.70 -6.47
N SER A 89 1.57 -10.72 -6.29
CA SER A 89 1.26 -11.87 -5.43
C SER A 89 1.10 -11.47 -3.97
N GLY A 90 1.97 -10.60 -3.44
CA GLY A 90 1.85 -10.11 -2.06
C GLY A 90 0.61 -9.25 -1.83
N ILE A 91 0.28 -8.36 -2.78
CA ILE A 91 -0.96 -7.56 -2.73
C ILE A 91 -2.18 -8.49 -2.74
N PHE A 92 -2.19 -9.48 -3.63
CA PHE A 92 -3.29 -10.45 -3.72
C PHE A 92 -3.47 -11.22 -2.42
N GLU A 93 -2.38 -11.71 -1.82
CA GLU A 93 -2.40 -12.41 -0.53
C GLU A 93 -2.98 -11.53 0.59
N LEU A 94 -2.57 -10.26 0.67
CA LEU A 94 -3.11 -9.32 1.65
C LEU A 94 -4.60 -9.07 1.46
N ILE A 95 -5.07 -8.94 0.21
CA ILE A 95 -6.49 -8.72 -0.09
C ILE A 95 -7.34 -9.93 0.32
N ILE A 96 -6.87 -11.16 0.07
CA ILE A 96 -7.66 -12.37 0.38
C ILE A 96 -7.60 -12.78 1.85
N THR A 97 -6.50 -12.48 2.56
CA THR A 97 -6.30 -12.93 3.95
C THR A 97 -6.52 -11.83 4.99
N GLY A 98 -6.45 -10.58 4.56
CA GLY A 98 -6.45 -9.39 5.42
C GLY A 98 -7.81 -9.12 6.05
N THR A 99 -7.80 -8.90 7.37
CA THR A 99 -8.97 -8.48 8.14
C THR A 99 -8.59 -7.37 9.10
N LYS A 100 -9.58 -6.63 9.61
CA LYS A 100 -9.35 -5.58 10.64
C LYS A 100 -8.56 -6.11 11.84
N GLU A 101 -8.86 -7.34 12.26
CA GLU A 101 -8.28 -7.97 13.45
C GLU A 101 -6.83 -8.42 13.22
N LYS A 102 -6.48 -8.79 11.98
CA LYS A 102 -5.15 -9.27 11.62
C LYS A 102 -4.19 -8.14 11.23
N ILE A 103 -4.70 -7.06 10.65
CA ILE A 103 -3.92 -5.93 10.12
C ILE A 103 -3.98 -4.73 11.08
N ALA A 104 -4.42 -4.96 12.32
CA ALA A 104 -4.38 -3.93 13.35
C ALA A 104 -2.91 -3.54 13.63
N TYR A 105 -2.57 -2.30 13.29
CA TYR A 105 -1.32 -1.59 13.60
C TYR A 105 -0.11 -1.95 12.72
N ILE A 106 0.01 -1.23 11.61
CA ILE A 106 1.29 -0.81 11.03
C ILE A 106 1.48 0.69 11.28
#